data_AF-A0A316P3R6-F1
#
_entry.id   AF-A0A316P3R6-F1
#
_cell.length_a   1.000
_cell.length_b   1.000
_cell.length_c   1.000
_cell.angle_alpha   90.00
_cell.angle_beta   90.00
_cell.angle_gamma   90.00
#
_symmetry.space_group_name_H-M   'P 1'
#
loop_
_entity.id
_entity.type
_entity.pdbx_description
1 polymer ?
#
loop_
_entity_poly.entity_id
_entity_poly.type
_entity_poly.pdbx_seq_one_letter_code
_entity_poly.pdbx_strand_id
1 'polypeptide(L)'
;MNHHIRLLIYTIFLLPAAVFAKAETKNIVYMDMRPLLNEDHHDSISVLDVWDRLHTVSTLQGIVNRRKPQFYINYVVNGNINVDSYWWNKYRAAGPAMQDYAPDAYSSFSNNGIVAQKTPVNLLHNNMPVLGSDYDLTDEDGNKAAQVLVERVHARKTPFNWFRCILKSPHWYGQLIKESKRLDPGITLLSAPEFFELYRMWLKEKQGKQ
;
A
#
# COMPACT_ATOMS: atom_id res chain seq x y z
N MET A 1 -11.03 55.88 -6.35
CA MET A 1 -11.57 54.50 -6.37
C MET A 1 -11.59 53.97 -4.94
N ASN A 2 -12.77 53.92 -4.31
CA ASN A 2 -12.91 53.79 -2.85
C ASN A 2 -12.38 52.46 -2.31
N HIS A 3 -11.73 52.50 -1.14
CA HIS A 3 -11.19 51.34 -0.42
C HIS A 3 -12.24 50.22 -0.25
N HIS A 4 -13.50 50.59 -0.07
CA HIS A 4 -14.65 49.68 0.01
C HIS A 4 -14.91 48.89 -1.29
N ILE A 5 -14.61 49.47 -2.47
CA ILE A 5 -14.75 48.80 -3.77
C ILE A 5 -13.63 47.76 -3.97
N ARG A 6 -12.40 48.06 -3.50
CA ARG A 6 -11.30 47.08 -3.51
C ARG A 6 -11.58 45.88 -2.59
N LEU A 7 -12.12 46.11 -1.39
CA LEU A 7 -12.47 45.03 -0.46
C LEU A 7 -13.55 44.09 -1.02
N LEU A 8 -14.57 44.65 -1.69
CA LEU A 8 -15.64 43.88 -2.33
C LEU A 8 -15.11 42.98 -3.47
N ILE A 9 -14.18 43.50 -4.27
CA ILE A 9 -13.54 42.75 -5.36
C ILE A 9 -12.68 41.60 -4.81
N TYR A 10 -11.95 41.80 -3.70
CA TYR A 10 -11.22 40.70 -3.03
C TYR A 10 -12.17 39.65 -2.42
N THR A 11 -13.34 40.05 -1.91
CA THR A 11 -14.32 39.08 -1.38
C THR A 11 -14.97 38.25 -2.50
N ILE A 12 -15.29 38.88 -3.64
CA ILE A 12 -15.89 38.21 -4.81
C ILE A 12 -14.92 37.24 -5.51
N PHE A 13 -13.61 37.48 -5.44
CA PHE A 13 -12.60 36.53 -5.98
C PHE A 13 -12.16 35.44 -5.00
N LEU A 14 -12.31 35.64 -3.68
CA LEU A 14 -11.97 34.61 -2.67
C LEU A 14 -13.11 33.63 -2.39
N LEU A 15 -14.37 34.03 -2.62
CA LEU A 15 -15.54 33.15 -2.43
C LEU A 15 -15.61 31.94 -3.39
N PRO A 16 -15.23 32.04 -4.69
CA PRO A 16 -15.19 30.87 -5.57
C PRO A 16 -14.08 29.88 -5.17
N ALA A 17 -12.93 30.37 -4.68
CA ALA A 17 -11.82 29.53 -4.25
C ALA A 17 -12.17 28.67 -3.02
N ALA A 18 -13.01 29.18 -2.12
CA ALA A 18 -13.49 28.45 -0.95
C ALA A 18 -14.57 27.40 -1.30
N VAL A 19 -15.37 27.62 -2.35
CA VAL A 19 -16.43 26.68 -2.77
C VAL A 19 -15.88 25.50 -3.57
N PHE A 20 -14.82 25.68 -4.36
CA PHE A 20 -14.15 24.57 -5.06
C PHE A 20 -13.38 23.62 -4.12
N ALA A 21 -13.06 24.05 -2.90
CA ALA A 21 -12.27 23.26 -1.95
C ALA A 21 -13.02 22.07 -1.32
N LYS A 22 -14.34 21.92 -1.55
CA LYS A 22 -15.18 20.96 -0.82
C LYS A 22 -16.02 20.01 -1.67
N ALA A 23 -15.80 19.97 -2.99
CA ALA A 23 -16.37 18.91 -3.82
C ALA A 23 -15.55 17.62 -3.62
N GLU A 24 -15.86 16.87 -2.56
CA GLU A 24 -15.32 15.52 -2.41
C GLU A 24 -15.97 14.61 -3.45
N THR A 25 -15.31 14.42 -4.59
CA THR A 25 -15.73 13.40 -5.55
C THR A 25 -15.39 12.03 -4.95
N LYS A 26 -16.42 11.18 -4.78
CA LYS A 26 -16.22 9.76 -4.45
C LYS A 26 -15.57 8.99 -5.59
N ASN A 27 -15.64 9.54 -6.81
CA ASN A 27 -15.13 8.96 -8.03
C ASN A 27 -13.89 9.72 -8.53
N ILE A 28 -12.95 8.98 -9.11
CA ILE A 28 -11.79 9.54 -9.82
C ILE A 28 -12.23 9.85 -11.25
N VAL A 29 -12.04 11.10 -11.69
CA VAL A 29 -12.28 11.50 -13.07
C VAL A 29 -11.20 10.88 -13.95
N TYR A 30 -11.60 10.13 -14.97
CA TYR A 30 -10.71 9.48 -15.92
C TYR A 30 -10.78 10.21 -17.26
N MET A 31 -9.66 10.80 -17.70
CA MET A 31 -9.59 11.59 -18.93
C MET A 31 -8.76 10.86 -19.99
N ASP A 32 -9.39 10.54 -21.11
CA ASP A 32 -8.71 9.93 -22.25
C ASP A 32 -8.07 11.00 -23.14
N MET A 33 -6.75 11.06 -23.11
CA MET A 33 -5.92 12.01 -23.89
C MET A 33 -5.23 11.32 -25.07
N ARG A 34 -5.44 10.02 -25.29
CA ARG A 34 -4.87 9.27 -26.42
C ARG A 34 -5.15 9.85 -27.82
N PRO A 35 -6.26 10.55 -28.10
CA PRO A 35 -6.44 11.19 -29.40
C PRO A 35 -5.26 12.10 -29.80
N LEU A 36 -4.56 12.69 -28.83
CA LEU A 36 -3.36 13.50 -29.05
C LEU A 36 -2.18 12.74 -29.68
N LEU A 37 -2.14 11.41 -29.53
CA LEU A 37 -1.09 10.59 -30.13
C LEU A 37 -1.18 10.59 -31.67
N ASN A 38 -2.36 10.88 -32.23
CA ASN A 38 -2.60 10.88 -33.67
C ASN A 38 -2.43 12.25 -34.33
N GLU A 39 -2.10 13.29 -33.55
CA GLU A 39 -1.81 14.63 -34.09
C GLU A 39 -0.51 14.60 -34.90
N ASP A 40 -0.34 15.58 -35.79
CA ASP A 40 0.87 15.66 -36.62
C ASP A 40 2.07 16.11 -35.77
N HIS A 41 3.04 15.23 -35.57
CA HIS A 41 4.25 15.52 -34.80
C HIS A 41 5.38 16.13 -35.64
N HIS A 42 5.13 16.38 -36.93
CA HIS A 42 6.05 17.08 -37.83
C HIS A 42 5.68 18.55 -38.04
N ASP A 43 4.46 18.95 -37.66
CA ASP A 43 4.04 20.35 -37.65
C ASP A 43 4.32 21.00 -36.28
N SER A 44 5.09 22.09 -36.29
CA SER A 44 5.48 22.81 -35.07
C SER A 44 4.31 23.39 -34.29
N ILE A 45 3.22 23.79 -34.97
CA ILE A 45 2.04 24.34 -34.30
C ILE A 45 1.29 23.21 -33.58
N SER A 46 1.06 22.09 -34.26
CA SER A 46 0.47 20.87 -33.69
C SER A 46 1.26 20.35 -32.48
N VAL A 47 2.60 20.27 -32.56
CA VAL A 47 3.45 19.85 -31.44
C VAL A 47 3.29 20.77 -30.21
N LEU A 48 3.21 22.09 -30.43
CA LEU A 48 2.99 23.05 -29.34
C LEU A 48 1.59 22.89 -28.71
N ASP A 49 0.54 22.67 -29.50
CA ASP A 49 -0.81 22.42 -28.97
C ASP A 49 -0.86 21.13 -28.13
N VAL A 50 -0.28 20.03 -28.64
CA VAL A 50 -0.16 18.77 -27.91
C VAL A 50 0.58 18.98 -26.59
N TRP A 51 1.71 19.69 -26.62
CA TRP A 51 2.50 20.01 -25.44
C TRP A 51 1.69 20.81 -24.42
N ASP A 52 1.05 21.90 -24.83
CA ASP A 52 0.29 22.77 -23.94
C ASP A 52 -0.88 22.04 -23.30
N ARG A 53 -1.60 21.21 -24.06
CA ARG A 53 -2.73 20.42 -23.55
C ARG A 53 -2.27 19.35 -22.57
N LEU A 54 -1.22 18.60 -22.87
CA LEU A 54 -0.69 17.57 -21.96
C LEU A 54 -0.09 18.20 -20.70
N HIS A 55 0.65 19.29 -20.84
CA HIS A 55 1.26 19.98 -19.72
C HIS A 55 0.20 20.57 -18.80
N THR A 56 -0.83 21.21 -19.36
CA THR A 56 -1.96 21.76 -18.59
C THR A 56 -2.68 20.67 -17.82
N VAL A 57 -3.04 19.57 -18.48
CA VAL A 57 -3.81 18.48 -17.86
C VAL A 57 -2.96 17.72 -16.82
N SER A 58 -1.67 17.49 -17.09
CA SER A 58 -0.73 16.87 -16.13
C SER A 58 -0.51 17.74 -14.89
N THR A 59 -0.39 19.06 -15.09
CA THR A 59 -0.29 20.02 -13.99
C THR A 59 -1.55 19.99 -13.13
N LEU A 60 -2.73 19.99 -13.77
CA LEU A 60 -4.00 19.85 -13.07
C LEU A 60 -4.05 18.55 -12.25
N GLN A 61 -3.64 17.42 -12.82
CA GLN A 61 -3.55 16.14 -12.11
C GLN A 61 -2.71 16.27 -10.83
N GLY A 62 -1.53 16.88 -10.92
CA GLY A 62 -0.65 17.09 -9.77
C GLY A 62 -1.28 17.97 -8.68
N ILE A 63 -1.98 19.04 -9.07
CA ILE A 63 -2.64 19.97 -8.14
C ILE A 63 -3.80 19.28 -7.42
N VAL A 64 -4.73 18.66 -8.16
CA VAL A 64 -5.95 18.09 -7.58
C VAL A 64 -5.67 16.81 -6.80
N ASN A 65 -4.64 16.04 -7.19
CA ASN A 65 -4.29 14.80 -6.49
C ASN A 65 -3.42 15.01 -5.24
N ARG A 66 -3.20 16.25 -4.80
CA ARG A 66 -2.23 16.57 -3.73
C ARG A 66 -2.49 15.84 -2.41
N ARG A 67 -3.75 15.56 -2.08
CA ARG A 67 -4.16 14.89 -0.84
C ARG A 67 -4.72 13.48 -1.06
N LYS A 68 -5.40 13.26 -2.18
CA LYS A 68 -6.05 11.99 -2.52
C LYS A 68 -6.22 11.93 -4.04
N PRO A 69 -6.29 10.74 -4.66
CA PRO A 69 -6.53 10.63 -6.10
C PRO A 69 -7.94 11.12 -6.45
N GLN A 70 -8.02 12.07 -7.39
CA GLN A 70 -9.28 12.66 -7.89
C GLN A 70 -9.34 12.70 -9.42
N PHE A 71 -8.18 12.71 -10.08
CA PHE A 71 -8.08 12.82 -11.54
C PHE A 71 -6.99 11.87 -12.06
N TYR A 72 -7.25 11.20 -13.18
CA TYR A 72 -6.33 10.27 -13.81
C TYR A 72 -6.34 10.45 -15.33
N ILE A 73 -5.15 10.66 -15.89
CA ILE A 73 -4.93 10.82 -17.33
C ILE A 73 -4.61 9.47 -17.95
N ASN A 74 -5.18 9.21 -19.12
CA ASN A 74 -4.85 8.07 -19.97
C ASN A 74 -4.26 8.58 -21.28
N TYR A 75 -2.95 8.45 -21.44
CA TYR A 75 -2.17 8.97 -22.57
C TYR A 75 -1.04 8.02 -23.00
N VAL A 76 -0.32 7.41 -22.06
CA VAL A 76 0.91 6.66 -22.33
C VAL A 76 0.61 5.32 -22.97
N VAL A 77 1.08 5.16 -24.21
CA VAL A 77 1.01 3.92 -24.99
C VAL A 77 2.42 3.51 -25.41
N ASN A 78 2.76 2.23 -25.28
CA ASN A 78 4.01 1.65 -25.75
C ASN A 78 3.71 0.47 -26.67
N GLY A 79 3.90 0.67 -27.98
CA GLY A 79 3.46 -0.29 -29.00
C GLY A 79 1.96 -0.55 -28.88
N ASN A 80 1.58 -1.81 -28.69
CA ASN A 80 0.17 -2.22 -28.52
C ASN A 80 -0.30 -2.18 -27.07
N ILE A 81 0.53 -1.72 -26.12
CA ILE A 81 0.24 -1.73 -24.69
C ILE A 81 -0.16 -0.33 -24.24
N ASN A 82 -1.41 -0.18 -23.79
CA ASN A 82 -1.84 1.00 -23.05
C ASN A 82 -1.34 0.90 -21.59
N VAL A 83 -0.28 1.65 -21.28
CA VAL A 83 0.40 1.62 -19.98
C VAL A 83 -0.48 2.19 -18.88
N ASP A 84 -1.21 3.27 -19.17
CA ASP A 84 -2.08 3.91 -18.17
C ASP A 84 -3.29 3.03 -17.84
N SER A 85 -3.88 2.37 -18.84
CA SER A 85 -4.94 1.39 -18.58
C SER A 85 -4.46 0.19 -17.76
N TYR A 86 -3.22 -0.26 -17.96
CA TYR A 86 -2.63 -1.31 -17.13
C TYR A 86 -2.57 -0.87 -15.66
N TRP A 87 -2.00 0.29 -15.36
CA TRP A 87 -1.87 0.78 -13.99
C TRP A 87 -3.21 1.11 -13.35
N TRP A 88 -4.12 1.74 -14.10
CA TRP A 88 -5.49 2.02 -13.67
C TRP A 88 -6.23 0.76 -13.23
N ASN A 89 -6.10 -0.33 -13.98
CA ASN A 89 -6.72 -1.60 -13.62
C ASN A 89 -6.01 -2.29 -12.46
N LYS A 90 -4.67 -2.28 -12.46
CA LYS A 90 -3.85 -2.92 -11.43
C LYS A 90 -4.06 -2.29 -10.04
N TYR A 91 -4.11 -0.97 -9.94
CA TYR A 91 -4.31 -0.28 -8.65
C TYR A 91 -5.74 -0.33 -8.14
N ARG A 92 -6.72 -0.60 -9.01
CA ARG A 92 -8.12 -0.80 -8.61
C ARG A 92 -8.47 -2.25 -8.30
N ALA A 93 -7.64 -3.20 -8.75
CA ALA A 93 -7.80 -4.61 -8.42
C ALA A 93 -7.27 -4.91 -7.02
N ALA A 94 -7.86 -5.91 -6.37
CA ALA A 94 -7.20 -6.54 -5.24
C ALA A 94 -5.85 -7.11 -5.73
N GLY A 95 -4.75 -6.78 -5.06
CA GLY A 95 -3.44 -7.31 -5.45
C GLY A 95 -3.45 -8.85 -5.52
N PRO A 96 -2.66 -9.47 -6.40
CA PRO A 96 -2.67 -10.92 -6.57
C PRO A 96 -2.26 -11.62 -5.27
N ALA A 97 -2.75 -12.85 -5.09
CA ALA A 97 -2.18 -13.76 -4.11
C ALA A 97 -0.77 -14.17 -4.52
N MET A 98 -0.05 -14.84 -3.62
CA MET A 98 1.19 -15.52 -3.99
C MET A 98 0.89 -16.54 -5.10
N GLN A 99 1.69 -16.51 -6.16
CA GLN A 99 1.58 -17.46 -7.27
C GLN A 99 2.14 -18.83 -6.85
N ASP A 100 1.62 -19.92 -7.42
CA ASP A 100 1.96 -21.30 -7.02
C ASP A 100 3.44 -21.66 -7.20
N TYR A 101 4.13 -21.01 -8.15
CA TYR A 101 5.57 -21.20 -8.36
C TYR A 101 6.45 -20.47 -7.34
N ALA A 102 5.90 -19.50 -6.60
CA ALA A 102 6.70 -18.64 -5.73
C ALA A 102 7.30 -19.40 -4.53
N PRO A 103 6.57 -20.30 -3.84
CA PRO A 103 7.18 -21.14 -2.79
C PRO A 103 8.38 -21.95 -3.27
N ASP A 104 8.35 -22.49 -4.51
CA ASP A 104 9.50 -23.20 -5.08
C ASP A 104 10.70 -22.27 -5.23
N ALA A 105 10.50 -21.07 -5.76
CA ALA A 105 11.56 -20.07 -5.89
C ALA A 105 12.16 -19.71 -4.52
N TYR A 106 11.32 -19.42 -3.52
CA TYR A 106 11.80 -19.10 -2.16
C TYR A 106 12.54 -20.26 -1.50
N SER A 107 12.12 -21.50 -1.73
CA SER A 107 12.77 -22.68 -1.15
C SER A 107 14.24 -22.83 -1.54
N SER A 108 14.66 -22.26 -2.69
CA SER A 108 16.03 -22.35 -3.19
C SER A 108 17.05 -21.53 -2.37
N PHE A 109 16.61 -20.43 -1.72
CA PHE A 109 17.50 -19.53 -0.99
C PHE A 109 17.00 -19.18 0.43
N SER A 110 15.76 -19.49 0.77
CA SER A 110 15.11 -19.20 2.04
C SER A 110 14.41 -20.45 2.58
N ASN A 111 15.03 -21.61 2.41
CA ASN A 111 14.52 -22.91 2.88
C ASN A 111 14.19 -22.94 4.39
N ASN A 112 14.75 -22.01 5.18
CA ASN A 112 14.48 -21.92 6.60
C ASN A 112 13.07 -21.42 6.91
N GLY A 113 12.48 -20.59 6.05
CA GLY A 113 11.10 -20.15 6.18
C GLY A 113 10.85 -18.74 5.68
N ILE A 114 9.58 -18.46 5.35
CA ILE A 114 9.13 -17.15 4.89
C ILE A 114 7.82 -16.73 5.57
N VAL A 115 7.59 -15.43 5.61
CA VAL A 115 6.30 -14.83 5.94
C VAL A 115 5.76 -14.16 4.68
N ALA A 116 4.59 -14.60 4.23
CA ALA A 116 4.05 -14.24 2.93
C ALA A 116 2.65 -13.62 3.03
N GLN A 117 2.35 -12.65 2.19
CA GLN A 117 1.01 -12.09 2.09
C GLN A 117 0.11 -12.97 1.24
N LYS A 118 -1.17 -13.04 1.63
CA LYS A 118 -2.23 -13.73 0.85
C LYS A 118 -1.89 -15.19 0.55
N THR A 119 -1.32 -15.88 1.53
CA THR A 119 -1.07 -17.33 1.53
C THR A 119 -1.93 -18.03 2.57
N PRO A 120 -2.10 -19.36 2.46
CA PRO A 120 -2.61 -20.17 3.56
C PRO A 120 -1.82 -19.90 4.85
N VAL A 121 -2.51 -19.84 5.98
CA VAL A 121 -1.94 -19.42 7.28
C VAL A 121 -0.82 -20.36 7.72
N ASN A 122 -0.95 -21.66 7.44
CA ASN A 122 -0.05 -22.72 7.85
C ASN A 122 0.31 -23.63 6.66
N LEU A 123 1.49 -23.46 6.07
CA LEU A 123 1.97 -24.28 4.95
C LEU A 123 3.40 -24.76 5.21
N LEU A 124 3.69 -26.02 4.91
CA LEU A 124 5.04 -26.58 4.86
C LEU A 124 5.34 -27.00 3.42
N HIS A 125 6.14 -26.23 2.71
CA HIS A 125 6.47 -26.43 1.31
C HIS A 125 7.90 -26.96 1.17
N ASN A 126 8.10 -28.20 0.70
CA ASN A 126 9.44 -28.79 0.59
C ASN A 126 10.29 -28.63 1.86
N ASN A 127 9.70 -28.88 3.04
CA ASN A 127 10.31 -28.67 4.36
C ASN A 127 10.56 -27.20 4.77
N MET A 128 10.26 -26.22 3.91
CA MET A 128 10.28 -24.79 4.22
C MET A 128 8.94 -24.36 4.86
N PRO A 129 8.94 -23.81 6.08
CA PRO A 129 7.72 -23.31 6.71
C PRO A 129 7.31 -21.95 6.11
N VAL A 130 6.04 -21.84 5.73
CA VAL A 130 5.43 -20.62 5.19
C VAL A 130 4.35 -20.17 6.18
N LEU A 131 4.53 -18.97 6.74
CA LEU A 131 3.54 -18.32 7.59
C LEU A 131 2.79 -17.26 6.80
N GLY A 132 1.45 -17.31 6.82
CA GLY A 132 0.65 -16.20 6.32
C GLY A 132 0.86 -14.93 7.17
N SER A 133 1.20 -13.81 6.53
CA SER A 133 1.24 -12.51 7.20
C SER A 133 -0.14 -12.20 7.79
N ASP A 134 -0.17 -11.61 8.98
CA ASP A 134 -1.43 -11.17 9.59
C ASP A 134 -1.54 -9.65 9.60
N TYR A 135 -1.07 -9.02 10.68
CA TYR A 135 -1.31 -7.62 10.95
C TYR A 135 0.00 -6.81 10.98
N ASP A 136 -0.09 -5.54 10.59
CA ASP A 136 1.01 -4.58 10.71
C ASP A 136 0.82 -3.74 11.97
N LEU A 137 1.87 -3.59 12.79
CA LEU A 137 1.82 -2.71 13.95
C LEU A 137 2.20 -1.29 13.52
N THR A 138 1.19 -0.45 13.28
CA THR A 138 1.36 0.89 12.71
C THR A 138 1.36 2.02 13.73
N ASP A 139 0.86 1.80 14.95
CA ASP A 139 0.77 2.86 15.97
C ASP A 139 2.17 3.42 16.33
N GLU A 140 2.24 4.73 16.55
CA GLU A 140 3.48 5.43 16.95
C GLU A 140 3.79 5.26 18.43
N ASP A 141 2.80 4.88 19.25
CA ASP A 141 2.99 4.51 20.64
C ASP A 141 3.19 3.00 20.79
N GLY A 142 4.35 2.59 21.30
CA GLY A 142 4.70 1.18 21.47
C GLY A 142 3.77 0.45 22.45
N ASN A 143 3.20 1.14 23.44
CA ASN A 143 2.28 0.52 24.39
C ASN A 143 0.92 0.22 23.76
N LYS A 144 0.42 1.11 22.90
CA LYS A 144 -0.82 0.87 22.15
C LYS A 144 -0.63 -0.25 21.13
N ALA A 145 0.52 -0.26 20.45
CA ALA A 145 0.88 -1.37 19.57
C ALA A 145 0.96 -2.72 20.33
N ALA A 146 1.37 -2.72 21.60
CA ALA A 146 1.42 -3.93 22.42
C ALA A 146 0.02 -4.49 22.73
N GLN A 147 -0.96 -3.62 22.99
CA GLN A 147 -2.35 -4.04 23.17
C GLN A 147 -2.86 -4.76 21.92
N VAL A 148 -2.65 -4.17 20.74
CA VAL A 148 -3.01 -4.78 19.45
C VAL A 148 -2.26 -6.10 19.24
N LEU A 149 -0.97 -6.16 19.54
CA LEU A 149 -0.19 -7.39 19.43
C LEU A 149 -0.81 -8.53 20.24
N VAL A 150 -1.12 -8.30 21.52
CA VAL A 150 -1.70 -9.32 22.42
C VAL A 150 -3.08 -9.77 21.92
N GLU A 151 -3.93 -8.83 21.51
CA GLU A 151 -5.24 -9.13 20.91
C GLU A 151 -5.10 -10.02 19.67
N ARG A 152 -4.17 -9.70 18.77
CA ARG A 152 -3.91 -10.48 17.55
C ARG A 152 -3.37 -11.88 17.86
N VAL A 153 -2.47 -11.99 18.85
CA VAL A 153 -1.93 -13.28 19.29
C VAL A 153 -3.06 -14.20 19.77
N HIS A 154 -3.99 -13.70 20.58
CA HIS A 154 -5.13 -14.49 21.06
C HIS A 154 -6.19 -14.78 20.00
N ALA A 155 -6.36 -13.88 19.03
CA ALA A 155 -7.31 -14.09 17.93
C ALA A 155 -6.83 -15.15 16.92
N ARG A 156 -5.52 -15.38 16.83
CA ARG A 156 -4.93 -16.29 15.84
C ARG A 156 -5.03 -17.75 16.30
N LYS A 157 -5.48 -18.64 15.40
CA LYS A 157 -5.59 -20.09 15.66
C LYS A 157 -4.25 -20.82 15.75
N THR A 158 -3.16 -20.20 15.29
CA THR A 158 -1.80 -20.77 15.37
C THR A 158 -1.01 -20.00 16.43
N PRO A 159 -0.18 -20.69 17.24
CA PRO A 159 0.58 -20.04 18.30
C PRO A 159 1.71 -19.15 17.76
N PHE A 160 2.00 -19.21 16.46
CA PHE A 160 3.04 -18.43 15.80
C PHE A 160 2.49 -17.16 15.18
N ASN A 161 3.07 -16.02 15.55
CA ASN A 161 2.70 -14.69 15.06
C ASN A 161 3.94 -13.95 14.55
N TRP A 162 3.76 -13.23 13.45
CA TRP A 162 4.79 -12.35 12.89
C TRP A 162 4.16 -11.01 12.54
N PHE A 163 4.70 -9.94 13.12
CA PHE A 163 4.21 -8.59 12.94
C PHE A 163 5.24 -7.77 12.17
N ARG A 164 4.79 -7.05 11.16
CA ARG A 164 5.62 -6.07 10.48
C ARG A 164 5.49 -4.72 11.18
N CYS A 165 6.63 -4.14 11.48
CA CYS A 165 6.77 -2.83 12.10
C CYS A 165 7.59 -1.95 11.15
N ILE A 166 7.01 -0.89 10.60
CA ILE A 166 7.68 -0.05 9.58
C ILE A 166 8.25 1.19 10.27
N LEU A 167 9.56 1.41 10.12
CA LEU A 167 10.27 2.63 10.53
C LEU A 167 10.11 3.01 12.02
N LYS A 168 10.03 2.00 12.91
CA LYS A 168 9.93 2.21 14.36
C LYS A 168 11.30 2.33 15.03
N SER A 169 11.38 3.15 16.08
CA SER A 169 12.62 3.40 16.81
C SER A 169 12.96 2.27 17.81
N PRO A 170 14.22 2.12 18.24
CA PRO A 170 14.58 1.17 19.29
C PRO A 170 13.79 1.36 20.59
N HIS A 171 13.49 2.61 20.96
CA HIS A 171 12.67 2.91 22.14
C HIS A 171 11.25 2.36 22.02
N TRP A 172 10.65 2.50 20.83
CA TRP A 172 9.33 1.94 20.54
C TRP A 172 9.30 0.42 20.71
N TYR A 173 10.33 -0.29 20.22
CA TYR A 173 10.43 -1.74 20.43
C TYR A 173 10.58 -2.11 21.90
N GLY A 174 11.34 -1.33 22.68
CA GLY A 174 11.48 -1.53 24.12
C GLY A 174 10.14 -1.40 24.86
N GLN A 175 9.33 -0.41 24.50
CA GLN A 175 7.96 -0.26 25.03
C GLN A 175 7.08 -1.44 24.62
N LEU A 176 7.06 -1.79 23.33
CA LEU A 176 6.25 -2.89 22.79
C LEU A 176 6.53 -4.21 23.52
N ILE A 177 7.80 -4.58 23.67
CA ILE A 177 8.21 -5.86 24.27
C ILE A 177 7.89 -5.88 25.76
N LYS A 178 8.21 -4.78 26.47
CA LYS A 178 7.94 -4.69 27.92
C LYS A 178 6.45 -4.77 28.21
N GLU A 179 5.64 -4.03 27.46
CA GLU A 179 4.21 -3.95 27.66
C GLU A 179 3.50 -5.23 27.22
N SER A 180 3.88 -5.83 26.09
CA SER A 180 3.29 -7.13 25.67
C SER A 180 3.54 -8.23 26.70
N LYS A 181 4.73 -8.30 27.29
CA LYS A 181 5.05 -9.26 28.36
C LYS A 181 4.30 -8.98 29.67
N ARG A 182 4.03 -7.71 29.97
CA ARG A 182 3.21 -7.31 31.13
C ARG A 182 1.75 -7.71 30.95
N LEU A 183 1.23 -7.54 29.74
CA LEU A 183 -0.16 -7.88 29.38
C LEU A 183 -0.37 -9.40 29.29
N ASP A 184 0.56 -10.13 28.69
CA ASP A 184 0.55 -11.59 28.64
C ASP A 184 1.97 -12.16 28.87
N PRO A 185 2.24 -12.68 30.09
CA PRO A 185 3.51 -13.33 30.41
C PRO A 185 3.82 -14.58 29.58
N GLY A 186 2.82 -15.20 28.93
CA GLY A 186 2.99 -16.35 28.04
C GLY A 186 3.63 -16.00 26.70
N ILE A 187 3.57 -14.74 26.27
CA ILE A 187 4.17 -14.31 25.00
C ILE A 187 5.69 -14.34 25.10
N THR A 188 6.32 -14.92 24.08
CA THR A 188 7.77 -15.04 23.98
C THR A 188 8.22 -14.48 22.65
N LEU A 189 9.15 -13.52 22.70
CA LEU A 189 9.83 -13.00 21.53
C LEU A 189 10.92 -14.00 21.12
N LEU A 190 10.96 -14.32 19.84
CA LEU A 190 11.94 -15.23 19.25
C LEU A 190 12.79 -14.49 18.23
N SER A 191 14.03 -14.93 18.06
CA SER A 191 14.78 -14.57 16.86
C SER A 191 14.15 -15.23 15.62
N ALA A 192 14.42 -14.71 14.43
CA ALA A 192 13.89 -15.27 13.19
C ALA A 192 14.27 -16.76 12.99
N PRO A 193 15.54 -17.19 13.22
CA PRO A 193 15.89 -18.61 13.11
C PRO A 193 15.12 -19.50 14.09
N GLU A 194 15.08 -19.14 15.38
CA GLU A 194 14.35 -19.90 16.41
C GLU A 194 12.86 -20.01 16.07
N PHE A 195 12.26 -18.89 15.65
CA PHE A 195 10.87 -18.83 15.24
C PHE A 195 10.56 -19.85 14.15
N PHE A 196 11.34 -19.85 13.06
CA PHE A 196 11.06 -20.71 11.92
C PHE A 196 11.39 -22.18 12.20
N GLU A 197 12.41 -22.50 12.99
CA GLU A 197 12.69 -23.87 13.39
C GLU A 197 11.56 -24.46 14.26
N LEU A 198 11.12 -23.72 15.29
CA LEU A 198 10.00 -24.13 16.14
C LEU A 198 8.70 -24.26 15.34
N TYR A 199 8.46 -23.33 14.43
CA TYR A 199 7.28 -23.35 13.57
C TYR A 199 7.30 -24.55 12.61
N ARG A 200 8.46 -24.89 12.03
CA ARG A 200 8.63 -26.08 11.20
C ARG A 200 8.33 -27.36 11.98
N MET A 201 8.86 -27.48 13.20
CA MET A 201 8.60 -28.63 14.06
C MET A 201 7.09 -28.78 14.36
N TRP A 202 6.42 -27.68 14.70
CA TRP A 202 4.98 -27.66 14.95
C TRP A 202 4.15 -28.05 13.71
N LEU A 203 4.52 -27.57 12.52
CA LEU A 203 3.86 -27.95 11.26
C LEU A 203 3.99 -29.45 10.97
N LYS A 204 5.19 -30.02 11.17
CA LYS A 204 5.42 -31.47 11.00
C LYS A 204 4.58 -32.30 11.96
N GLU A 205 4.51 -31.89 13.23
CA GLU A 205 3.69 -32.57 14.23
C GLU A 205 2.20 -32.52 13.87
N LYS A 206 1.72 -31.38 13.34
CA LYS A 206 0.33 -31.23 12.87
C LYS A 206 0.03 -32.10 11.65
N GLN A 207 0.95 -32.21 10.70
CA GLN A 207 0.79 -33.05 9.51
C GLN A 207 0.83 -34.55 9.83
N GLY A 208 1.67 -34.99 10.78
CA GLY A 208 1.75 -36.39 11.22
C GLY A 208 0.60 -36.87 12.11
N LYS A 209 -0.36 -36.00 12.44
CA LYS A 209 -1.55 -36.30 13.26
C LYS A 209 -2.86 -36.34 12.45
N GLN A 210 -2.77 -36.27 11.12
CA GLN A 210 -3.88 -36.48 10.17
C GLN A 210 -3.82 -37.89 9.58
#